data_AF-A0A951PN08-F1
#
_entry.id   AF-A0A951PN08-F1
#
_cell.length_a   1.000
_cell.length_b   1.000
_cell.length_c   1.000
_cell.angle_alpha   90.00
_cell.angle_beta   90.00
_cell.angle_gamma   90.00
#
_symmetry.space_group_name_H-M   'P 1'
#
loop_
_entity.id
_entity.type
_entity.pdbx_description
1 polymer ?
#
loop_
_entity_poly.entity_id
_entity_poly.type
_entity_poly.pdbx_seq_one_letter_code
_entity_poly.pdbx_strand_id
1 'polypeptide(L)'
;MPSKYVFVKEYTVQAHNRLIHTRTFKFICKQCSAPTVRETFGSRPLYCEQCRPPKPKTIKATTNPKKSQPKKPKRSITPSHKIAGKHSNTEETPSRFQPTHNLVVTASGEKIPVALVPTQTPELFSVHTADNWGGHSPIEYDTKRGLLSLGQPLVTSTLEALSPKPDSAFSNIRKSS
;
A
#
# COMPACT_ATOMS: atom_id res chain seq x y z
N MET A 1 24.75 -37.74 -18.33
CA MET A 1 24.00 -36.47 -18.17
C MET A 1 24.38 -35.85 -16.83
N PRO A 2 24.70 -34.55 -16.77
CA PRO A 2 24.94 -33.89 -15.49
C PRO A 2 23.63 -33.80 -14.68
N SER A 3 23.67 -34.17 -13.40
CA SER A 3 22.54 -34.12 -12.47
C SER A 3 22.93 -33.33 -11.22
N LYS A 4 21.98 -32.58 -10.64
CA LYS A 4 22.17 -31.81 -9.41
C LYS A 4 20.97 -31.98 -8.48
N TYR A 5 21.24 -32.13 -7.19
CA TYR A 5 20.20 -32.16 -6.16
C TYR A 5 19.62 -30.76 -5.95
N VAL A 6 18.28 -30.67 -5.98
CA VAL A 6 17.53 -29.45 -5.71
C VAL A 6 16.65 -29.70 -4.49
N PHE A 7 16.83 -28.89 -3.45
CA PHE A 7 15.94 -28.90 -2.29
C PHE A 7 14.83 -27.87 -2.51
N VAL A 8 13.58 -28.33 -2.57
CA VAL A 8 12.39 -27.48 -2.71
C VAL A 8 11.72 -27.35 -1.35
N LYS A 9 11.39 -26.12 -0.94
CA LYS A 9 10.53 -25.88 0.22
C LYS A 9 9.11 -25.67 -0.28
N GLU A 10 8.23 -26.61 0.03
CA GLU A 10 6.81 -26.51 -0.25
C GLU A 10 6.09 -25.85 0.93
N TYR A 11 5.25 -24.87 0.64
CA TYR A 11 4.38 -24.24 1.62
C TYR A 11 2.94 -24.53 1.25
N THR A 12 2.22 -25.24 2.12
CA THR A 12 0.77 -25.46 1.98
C THR A 12 0.04 -24.29 2.63
N VAL A 13 -0.60 -23.46 1.81
CA VAL A 13 -1.48 -22.39 2.30
C VAL A 13 -2.84 -22.97 2.68
N GLN A 14 -3.27 -22.73 3.92
CA GLN A 14 -4.64 -23.06 4.35
C GLN A 14 -5.63 -22.05 3.76
N ALA A 15 -6.69 -22.56 3.14
CA ALA A 15 -7.79 -21.74 2.68
C ALA A 15 -8.61 -21.24 3.88
N HIS A 16 -8.83 -19.93 3.96
CA HIS A 16 -9.70 -19.35 4.98
C HIS A 16 -11.16 -19.37 4.52
N ASN A 17 -12.05 -19.97 5.31
CA ASN A 17 -13.50 -19.92 5.07
C ASN A 17 -14.15 -18.76 5.82
N ARG A 18 -15.00 -17.98 5.16
CA ARG A 18 -15.80 -16.90 5.78
C ARG A 18 -17.27 -17.17 5.55
N LEU A 19 -18.08 -17.09 6.61
CA LEU A 19 -19.53 -17.08 6.51
C LEU A 19 -20.00 -15.63 6.30
N ILE A 20 -20.77 -15.39 5.24
CA ILE A 20 -21.34 -14.06 4.95
C ILE A 20 -22.84 -14.14 5.22
N HIS A 21 -23.32 -13.38 6.21
CA HIS A 21 -24.74 -13.31 6.53
C HIS A 21 -25.49 -12.35 5.60
N THR A 22 -26.70 -12.73 5.20
CA THR A 22 -27.64 -11.82 4.56
C THR A 22 -28.22 -10.83 5.57
N ARG A 23 -28.60 -9.65 5.10
CA ARG A 23 -29.35 -8.66 5.87
C ARG A 23 -30.58 -8.22 5.09
N THR A 24 -31.72 -8.14 5.76
CA THR A 24 -32.98 -7.70 5.16
C THR A 24 -33.19 -6.21 5.43
N PHE A 25 -33.30 -5.41 4.38
CA PHE A 25 -33.52 -3.97 4.48
C PHE A 25 -34.94 -3.60 4.06
N LYS A 26 -35.62 -2.79 4.88
CA LYS A 26 -36.88 -2.11 4.53
C LYS A 26 -36.54 -0.68 4.10
N PHE A 27 -36.85 -0.30 2.87
CA PHE A 27 -36.48 1.00 2.30
C PHE A 27 -37.45 1.50 1.24
N ILE A 28 -37.35 2.77 0.89
CA ILE A 28 -38.12 3.41 -0.18
C ILE A 28 -37.25 3.44 -1.44
N CYS A 29 -37.74 2.90 -2.56
CA CYS A 29 -36.99 2.87 -3.81
C CYS A 29 -36.74 4.28 -4.35
N LYS A 30 -35.52 4.61 -4.76
CA LYS A 30 -35.20 5.93 -5.31
C LYS A 30 -35.89 6.23 -6.66
N GLN A 31 -36.25 5.21 -7.43
CA GLN A 31 -36.82 5.38 -8.77
C GLN A 31 -38.35 5.39 -8.79
N CYS A 32 -38.99 4.47 -8.06
CA CYS A 32 -40.46 4.34 -8.06
C CYS A 32 -41.12 4.77 -6.75
N SER A 33 -40.34 5.26 -5.77
CA SER A 33 -40.79 5.69 -4.43
C SER A 33 -41.65 4.67 -3.65
N ALA A 34 -41.72 3.43 -4.11
CA ALA A 34 -42.46 2.37 -3.43
C ALA A 34 -41.68 1.86 -2.20
N PRO A 35 -42.39 1.54 -1.09
CA PRO A 35 -41.79 0.81 0.02
C PRO A 35 -41.45 -0.62 -0.43
N THR A 36 -40.26 -1.09 -0.09
CA THR A 36 -39.74 -2.39 -0.52
C THR A 36 -38.90 -3.03 0.57
N VAL A 37 -38.87 -4.37 0.55
CA VAL A 37 -38.01 -5.19 1.39
C VAL A 37 -37.06 -5.99 0.50
N ARG A 38 -35.76 -6.00 0.82
CA ARG A 38 -34.75 -6.73 0.04
C ARG A 38 -33.64 -7.31 0.89
N GLU A 39 -33.22 -8.52 0.57
CA GLU A 39 -32.07 -9.18 1.18
C GLU A 39 -30.79 -8.91 0.40
N THR A 40 -29.73 -8.50 1.11
CA THR A 40 -28.41 -8.28 0.51
C THR A 40 -27.30 -8.81 1.41
N PHE A 41 -26.19 -9.25 0.80
CA PHE A 41 -24.96 -9.67 1.49
C PHE A 41 -24.01 -8.48 1.78
N GLY A 42 -24.51 -7.25 1.78
CA GLY A 42 -23.66 -6.06 1.81
C GLY A 42 -24.39 -4.80 2.23
N SER A 43 -24.10 -3.70 1.55
CA SER A 43 -24.71 -2.40 1.83
C SER A 43 -26.21 -2.38 1.51
N ARG A 44 -26.90 -1.39 2.09
CA ARG A 44 -28.32 -1.17 1.89
C ARG A 44 -28.61 -0.88 0.40
N PRO A 45 -29.53 -1.62 -0.23
CA PRO A 45 -29.90 -1.39 -1.62
C PRO A 45 -30.64 -0.05 -1.80
N LEU A 46 -30.44 0.58 -2.97
CA LEU A 46 -31.04 1.87 -3.34
C LEU A 46 -32.33 1.73 -4.18
N TYR A 47 -32.48 0.60 -4.88
CA TYR A 47 -33.56 0.34 -5.83
C TYR A 47 -34.23 -1.00 -5.54
N CYS A 48 -35.54 -1.08 -5.78
CA CYS A 48 -36.29 -2.33 -5.69
C CYS A 48 -35.90 -3.31 -6.80
N GLU A 49 -36.35 -4.56 -6.69
CA GLU A 49 -36.04 -5.61 -7.66
C GLU A 49 -36.70 -5.39 -9.02
N GLN A 50 -37.81 -4.65 -9.05
CA GLN A 50 -38.50 -4.28 -10.29
C GLN A 50 -37.72 -3.22 -11.08
N CYS A 51 -37.26 -2.16 -10.39
CA CYS A 51 -36.50 -1.09 -11.03
C CYS A 51 -35.08 -1.53 -11.43
N ARG A 52 -34.46 -2.42 -10.63
CA ARG A 52 -33.10 -2.92 -10.91
C ARG A 52 -32.99 -4.41 -10.56
N PRO A 53 -33.42 -5.29 -11.47
CA PRO A 53 -33.34 -6.73 -11.26
C PRO A 53 -31.87 -7.18 -11.17
N PRO A 54 -31.58 -8.21 -10.36
CA PRO A 54 -30.25 -8.80 -10.32
C PRO A 54 -29.90 -9.34 -11.71
N LYS A 55 -28.70 -8.97 -12.20
CA LYS A 55 -28.22 -9.52 -13.47
C LYS A 55 -28.05 -11.03 -13.30
N PRO A 56 -28.57 -11.86 -14.23
CA PRO A 56 -28.32 -13.29 -14.19
C PRO A 56 -26.80 -13.50 -14.26
N LYS A 57 -26.27 -14.21 -13.26
CA LYS A 57 -24.86 -14.65 -13.31
C LYS A 57 -24.78 -15.62 -14.48
N THR A 58 -24.20 -15.22 -15.59
CA THR A 58 -23.79 -16.15 -16.63
C THR A 58 -22.75 -17.08 -16.03
N ILE A 59 -23.19 -18.26 -15.61
CA ILE A 59 -22.32 -19.36 -15.22
C ILE A 59 -21.61 -19.74 -16.52
N LYS A 60 -20.44 -19.14 -16.78
CA LYS A 60 -19.54 -19.67 -17.80
C LYS A 60 -19.16 -21.05 -17.29
N ALA A 61 -19.75 -22.08 -17.89
CA ALA A 61 -19.36 -23.46 -17.69
C ALA A 61 -17.83 -23.52 -17.76
N THR A 62 -17.24 -24.12 -16.74
CA THR A 62 -15.81 -24.38 -16.62
C THR A 62 -15.35 -25.29 -17.75
N THR A 63 -15.10 -24.72 -18.92
CA THR A 63 -14.24 -25.34 -19.92
C THR A 63 -12.80 -25.07 -19.52
N ASN A 64 -12.08 -26.14 -19.21
CA ASN A 64 -10.63 -26.28 -19.02
C ASN A 64 -9.79 -24.99 -19.13
N PRO A 65 -9.01 -24.60 -18.10
CA PRO A 65 -8.08 -23.49 -18.21
C PRO A 65 -6.91 -23.88 -19.12
N LYS A 66 -7.07 -23.70 -20.44
CA LYS A 66 -5.90 -23.54 -21.31
C LYS A 66 -5.21 -22.25 -20.88
N LYS A 67 -4.09 -22.42 -20.15
CA LYS A 67 -3.03 -21.44 -19.85
C LYS A 67 -3.09 -20.22 -20.79
N SER A 68 -3.82 -19.19 -20.40
CA SER A 68 -3.71 -17.88 -21.04
C SER A 68 -2.43 -17.25 -20.49
N GLN A 69 -1.40 -17.17 -21.33
CA GLN A 69 -0.21 -16.39 -21.01
C GLN A 69 -0.61 -14.96 -20.57
N PRO A 70 0.11 -14.35 -19.61
CA PRO A 70 -0.21 -13.00 -19.16
C PRO A 70 -0.06 -12.02 -20.32
N LYS A 71 -1.17 -11.41 -20.73
CA LYS A 71 -1.14 -10.28 -21.66
C LYS A 71 -0.49 -9.11 -20.92
N LYS A 72 0.68 -8.68 -21.41
CA LYS A 72 1.33 -7.41 -21.01
C LYS A 72 0.29 -6.27 -21.04
N PRO A 73 0.25 -5.37 -20.05
CA PRO A 73 -0.66 -4.24 -20.09
C PRO A 73 -0.34 -3.35 -21.30
N LYS A 74 -1.33 -3.15 -22.18
CA LYS A 74 -1.30 -2.12 -23.22
C LYS A 74 -1.26 -0.77 -22.50
N ARG A 75 -0.09 -0.11 -22.53
CA ARG A 75 0.04 1.30 -22.16
C ARG A 75 -0.91 2.09 -23.05
N SER A 76 -1.87 2.79 -22.44
CA SER A 76 -2.63 3.85 -23.09
C SER A 76 -1.66 4.94 -23.51
N ILE A 77 -1.53 5.15 -24.82
CA ILE A 77 -0.79 6.26 -25.40
C ILE A 77 -1.64 7.51 -25.20
N THR A 78 -1.23 8.39 -24.28
CA THR A 78 -1.58 9.81 -24.33
C THR A 78 -0.41 10.56 -24.98
N PRO A 79 -0.66 11.55 -25.85
CA PRO A 79 0.38 12.22 -26.61
C PRO A 79 1.24 13.12 -25.71
N SER A 80 2.54 12.84 -25.75
CA SER A 80 3.62 13.59 -25.13
C SER A 80 3.80 14.93 -25.85
N HIS A 81 3.47 16.05 -25.22
CA HIS A 81 4.14 17.32 -25.52
C HIS A 81 5.57 17.22 -24.98
N LYS A 82 6.54 17.25 -25.89
CA LYS A 82 7.97 17.32 -25.57
C LYS A 82 8.27 18.72 -25.05
N ILE A 83 8.66 18.84 -23.78
CA ILE A 83 9.57 19.89 -23.35
C ILE A 83 10.85 19.18 -22.94
N ALA A 84 11.91 19.45 -23.68
CA ALA A 84 13.24 18.93 -23.44
C ALA A 84 13.77 19.53 -22.14
N GLY A 85 13.99 18.70 -21.13
CA GLY A 85 14.69 19.05 -19.90
C GLY A 85 15.39 17.79 -19.39
N LYS A 86 16.71 17.75 -19.53
CA LYS A 86 17.56 16.69 -18.96
C LYS A 86 17.51 16.80 -17.44
N HIS A 87 16.86 15.84 -16.77
CA HIS A 87 17.13 15.55 -15.36
C HIS A 87 17.24 14.04 -15.20
N SER A 88 18.48 13.58 -15.03
CA SER A 88 18.82 12.26 -14.50
C SER A 88 18.43 12.23 -13.03
N ASN A 89 17.37 11.50 -12.67
CA ASN A 89 17.18 11.01 -11.32
C ASN A 89 16.90 9.52 -11.41
N THR A 90 17.93 8.73 -11.16
CA THR A 90 17.82 7.31 -10.89
C THR A 90 17.11 7.18 -9.54
N GLU A 91 15.80 6.95 -9.54
CA GLU A 91 15.08 6.44 -8.36
C GLU A 91 15.53 4.99 -8.13
N GLU A 92 16.70 4.82 -7.52
CA GLU A 92 17.07 3.56 -6.90
C GLU A 92 16.17 3.39 -5.68
N THR A 93 15.03 2.71 -5.84
CA THR A 93 14.30 2.18 -4.69
C THR A 93 15.30 1.40 -3.83
N PRO A 94 15.60 1.81 -2.60
CA PRO A 94 16.58 1.10 -1.80
C PRO A 94 16.03 -0.30 -1.52
N SER A 95 16.81 -1.32 -1.88
CA SER A 95 16.49 -2.75 -1.78
C SER A 95 16.07 -3.19 -0.36
N ARG A 96 16.32 -2.36 0.66
CA ARG A 96 16.02 -2.64 2.06
C ARG A 96 15.62 -1.37 2.81
N PHE A 97 14.60 -1.50 3.65
CA PHE A 97 14.20 -0.45 4.60
C PHE A 97 15.35 -0.13 5.57
N GLN A 98 15.80 1.12 5.60
CA GLN A 98 16.78 1.64 6.54
C GLN A 98 16.13 2.79 7.33
N PRO A 99 15.74 2.57 8.60
CA PRO A 99 15.10 3.61 9.39
C PRO A 99 16.11 4.72 9.70
N THR A 100 15.66 5.96 9.56
CA THR A 100 16.46 7.16 9.86
C THR A 100 15.92 7.90 11.09
N HIS A 101 14.64 7.73 11.40
CA HIS A 101 13.96 8.41 12.49
C HIS A 101 13.01 7.45 13.22
N ASN A 102 12.53 7.86 14.39
CA ASN A 102 11.41 7.28 15.09
C ASN A 102 10.22 8.24 15.03
N LEU A 103 9.07 7.74 14.60
CA LEU A 103 7.80 8.38 14.82
C LEU A 103 7.31 8.01 16.23
N VAL A 104 7.22 8.99 17.12
CA VAL A 104 6.82 8.79 18.51
C VAL A 104 5.37 9.21 18.67
N VAL A 105 4.49 8.28 19.02
CA VAL A 105 3.08 8.58 19.27
C VAL A 105 2.95 9.16 20.69
N THR A 106 2.54 10.41 20.82
CA THR A 106 2.53 11.14 22.11
C THR A 106 1.65 10.47 23.16
N ALA A 107 0.55 9.84 22.75
CA ALA A 107 -0.39 9.19 23.67
C ALA A 107 0.16 7.91 24.32
N SER A 108 0.92 7.10 23.57
CA SER A 108 1.46 5.82 24.05
C SER A 108 2.95 5.86 24.37
N GLY A 109 3.67 6.86 23.87
CA GLY A 109 5.14 6.88 23.85
C GLY A 109 5.76 5.84 22.92
N GLU A 110 4.95 5.14 22.11
CA GLU A 110 5.41 4.10 21.21
C GLU A 110 6.29 4.71 20.11
N LYS A 111 7.47 4.11 19.91
CA LYS A 111 8.45 4.54 18.90
C LYS A 111 8.38 3.60 17.70
N ILE A 112 7.95 4.13 16.56
CA ILE A 112 7.84 3.40 15.31
C ILE A 112 9.03 3.79 14.42
N PRO A 113 9.91 2.87 14.01
CA PRO A 113 11.02 3.20 13.14
C PRO A 113 10.50 3.59 11.75
N VAL A 114 10.95 4.74 11.25
CA VAL A 114 10.55 5.29 9.96
C VAL A 114 11.77 5.77 9.16
N ALA A 115 11.63 5.76 7.84
CA ALA A 115 12.58 6.30 6.90
C ALA A 115 11.98 7.53 6.23
N LEU A 116 12.70 8.66 6.28
CA LEU A 116 12.36 9.84 5.50
C LEU A 116 12.94 9.70 4.08
N VAL A 117 12.08 9.83 3.09
CA VAL A 117 12.47 9.84 1.67
C VAL A 117 12.23 11.25 1.12
N PRO A 118 13.24 11.92 0.57
CA PRO A 118 13.06 13.25 -0.01
C PRO A 118 12.11 13.18 -1.21
N THR A 119 11.21 14.17 -1.30
CA THR A 119 10.30 14.30 -2.45
C THR A 119 10.87 15.27 -3.49
N GLN A 120 10.09 15.62 -4.51
CA GLN A 120 10.49 16.63 -5.51
C GLN A 120 10.70 18.02 -4.89
N THR A 121 10.10 18.29 -3.73
CA THR A 121 10.27 19.53 -2.98
C THR A 121 11.30 19.33 -1.86
N PRO A 122 12.30 20.23 -1.74
CA PRO A 122 13.42 20.05 -0.80
C PRO A 122 13.02 20.15 0.68
N GLU A 123 11.85 20.73 0.96
CA GLU A 123 11.35 20.92 2.32
C GLU A 123 10.40 19.81 2.77
N LEU A 124 10.06 18.86 1.89
CA LEU A 124 9.05 17.84 2.13
C LEU A 124 9.63 16.44 1.96
N PHE A 125 9.38 15.60 2.95
CA PHE A 125 9.81 14.21 3.02
C PHE A 125 8.60 13.29 3.14
N SER A 126 8.58 12.19 2.40
CA SER A 126 7.63 11.11 2.63
C SER A 126 8.12 10.23 3.77
N VAL A 127 7.24 9.95 4.73
CA VAL A 127 7.57 9.16 5.94
C VAL A 127 7.17 7.72 5.71
N HIS A 128 8.12 6.80 5.52
CA HIS A 128 7.82 5.38 5.33
C HIS A 128 8.12 4.58 6.59
N THR A 129 7.20 3.67 6.93
CA THR A 129 7.40 2.57 7.87
C THR A 129 7.92 1.33 7.13
N ALA A 130 8.32 0.30 7.88
CA ALA A 130 8.68 -0.99 7.28
C ALA A 130 7.52 -1.62 6.49
N ASP A 131 6.27 -1.44 6.95
CA ASP A 131 5.09 -2.08 6.37
C ASP A 131 4.62 -1.44 5.06
N ASN A 132 4.97 -0.17 4.81
CA ASN A 132 4.59 0.57 3.59
C ASN A 132 5.80 0.97 2.73
N TRP A 133 6.93 0.27 2.91
CA TRP A 133 8.14 0.49 2.10
C TRP A 133 7.85 0.20 0.61
N GLY A 134 8.14 1.16 -0.26
CA GLY A 134 7.87 1.07 -1.70
C GLY A 134 6.42 1.32 -2.13
N GLY A 135 5.53 1.67 -1.18
CA GLY A 135 4.16 2.10 -1.44
C GLY A 135 3.96 3.61 -1.29
N HIS A 136 2.72 4.08 -1.43
CA HIS A 136 2.35 5.46 -1.13
C HIS A 136 2.28 5.66 0.39
N SER A 137 3.04 6.61 0.94
CA SER A 137 2.91 6.98 2.35
C SER A 137 1.80 8.01 2.54
N PRO A 138 0.87 7.82 3.51
CA PRO A 138 -0.11 8.83 3.87
C PRO A 138 0.45 9.93 4.81
N ILE A 139 1.71 9.80 5.23
CA ILE A 139 2.37 10.71 6.17
C ILE A 139 3.54 11.40 5.47
N GLU A 140 3.59 12.71 5.63
CA GLU A 140 4.62 13.58 5.12
C GLU A 140 5.26 14.35 6.29
N TYR A 141 6.51 14.74 6.13
CA TYR A 141 7.23 15.56 7.07
C TYR A 141 7.73 16.80 6.34
N ASP A 142 7.24 17.95 6.75
CA ASP A 142 7.64 19.26 6.27
C ASP A 142 8.57 19.88 7.32
N THR A 143 9.72 20.41 6.91
CA THR A 143 10.69 21.01 7.84
C THR A 143 10.17 22.26 8.56
N LYS A 144 9.21 22.96 7.97
CA LYS A 144 8.58 24.15 8.56
C LYS A 144 7.29 23.82 9.29
N ARG A 145 6.49 22.89 8.75
CA ARG A 145 5.14 22.59 9.25
C ARG A 145 5.07 21.35 10.16
N GLY A 146 6.12 20.55 10.20
CA GLY A 146 6.18 19.31 10.94
C GLY A 146 5.51 18.14 10.23
N LEU A 147 5.02 17.17 11.01
CA LEU A 147 4.33 15.99 10.48
C LEU A 147 2.93 16.34 9.96
N LEU A 148 2.64 15.89 8.75
CA LEU A 148 1.35 16.06 8.08
C LEU A 148 0.79 14.68 7.69
N SER A 149 -0.51 14.49 7.82
CA SER A 149 -1.21 13.37 7.20
C SER A 149 -2.28 13.91 6.25
N LEU A 150 -2.17 13.54 4.96
CA LEU A 150 -3.04 14.04 3.91
C LEU A 150 -3.16 15.59 3.90
N GLY A 151 -2.06 16.29 4.20
CA GLY A 151 -1.97 17.75 4.26
C GLY A 151 -2.44 18.39 5.58
N GLN A 152 -2.93 17.60 6.56
CA GLN A 152 -3.34 18.09 7.88
C GLN A 152 -2.26 17.88 8.93
N PRO A 153 -1.99 18.85 9.83
CA PRO A 153 -1.02 18.69 10.91
C PRO A 153 -1.34 17.51 11.83
N LEU A 154 -0.36 16.63 12.01
CA LEU A 154 -0.46 15.45 12.87
C LEU A 154 0.07 15.81 14.26
N VAL A 155 -0.82 16.28 15.14
CA VAL A 155 -0.45 16.78 16.48
C VAL A 155 -0.13 15.65 17.47
N THR A 156 -0.59 14.43 17.20
CA THR A 156 -0.47 13.29 18.11
C THR A 156 0.86 12.56 18.02
N SER A 157 1.74 12.97 17.11
CA SER A 157 2.99 12.27 16.85
C SER A 157 4.13 13.27 16.62
N THR A 158 5.32 12.91 17.09
CA THR A 158 6.54 13.68 16.89
C THR A 158 7.59 12.83 16.18
N LEU A 159 8.55 13.48 15.52
CA LEU A 159 9.64 12.80 14.83
C LEU A 159 10.94 12.99 15.62
N GLU A 160 11.60 11.90 15.95
CA GLU A 160 12.87 11.87 16.69
C GLU A 160 13.95 11.24 15.81
N ALA A 161 15.08 11.91 15.60
CA ALA A 161 16.19 11.33 14.84
C ALA A 161 16.75 10.10 15.57
N LEU A 162 17.05 9.04 14.82
CA LEU A 162 17.79 7.91 15.39
C LEU A 162 19.20 8.39 15.74
N SER A 163 19.62 8.17 16.98
CA SER A 163 21.01 8.39 17.36
C SER A 163 21.91 7.53 16.47
N PRO A 164 23.01 8.07 15.93
CA PRO A 164 23.97 7.24 15.21
C PRO A 164 24.43 6.15 16.17
N LYS A 165 24.32 4.88 15.75
CA LYS A 165 24.96 3.80 16.49
C LYS A 165 26.45 4.12 16.57
N PRO A 166 27.10 3.98 17.74
CA PRO A 166 28.55 4.04 17.82
C PRO A 166 29.10 2.77 17.15
N ASP A 167 29.07 2.73 15.82
CA ASP A 167 29.65 1.65 15.04
C ASP A 167 31.17 1.81 15.09
N SER A 168 31.79 1.01 15.94
CA SER A 168 33.18 0.55 15.86
C SER A 168 34.22 1.62 15.49
N ALA A 169 34.73 2.32 16.51
CA ALA A 169 36.06 2.92 16.43
C ALA A 169 37.07 1.80 16.16
N PHE A 170 37.37 1.55 14.88
CA PHE A 170 38.45 0.68 14.45
C PHE A 170 39.76 1.25 14.98
N SER A 171 40.31 0.55 15.97
CA SER A 171 41.65 0.70 16.51
C SER A 171 42.69 0.57 15.39
N ASN A 172 43.18 1.70 14.87
CA ASN A 172 44.45 1.73 14.16
C ASN A 172 45.58 2.05 15.13
N ILE A 173 45.97 1.07 15.95
CA ILE A 173 47.26 1.09 16.65
C ILE A 173 48.32 0.71 15.60
N ARG A 174 48.92 1.72 14.96
CA ARG A 174 50.19 1.53 14.26
C ARG A 174 51.26 1.25 15.31
N LYS A 175 51.66 -0.01 15.48
CA LYS A 175 52.97 -0.35 16.04
C LYS A 175 54.01 0.02 14.99
N SER A 176 54.69 1.15 15.18
CA SER A 176 56.00 1.40 14.57
C SER A 176 57.03 0.60 15.35
N SER A 177 57.70 -0.31 14.67
CA SER A 177 58.89 -1.01 15.14
C SER A 177 60.12 -0.50 14.42
#